data_AF-A0A9R0YPT2-F1
#
_entry.id   AF-A0A9R0YPT2-F1
#
_cell.length_a   1.000
_cell.length_b   1.000
_cell.length_c   1.000
_cell.angle_alpha   90.00
_cell.angle_beta   90.00
_cell.angle_gamma   90.00
#
_symmetry.space_group_name_H-M   'P 1'
#
loop_
_entity.id
_entity.type
_entity.pdbx_description
1 polymer ?
#
loop_
_entity_poly.entity_id
_entity_poly.type
_entity_poly.pdbx_seq_one_letter_code
_entity_poly.pdbx_strand_id
1 'polypeptide(L)'
;MATASTWVEHTEYDEASVHQFYRPLLRSGLAFGASRWLATLQRQCECLAILMSSATVSPNEPTAISQEGKRSMLKLARRMTENFCAGVSASSAREWSKLDGATGSIGEDVRVMARKSVSEPGEPPGVVLSAATSVWVPIAPEKLFDFLRDEQLRAEWDILSNGGPMQEMARIAKGHQNGNSVSLLRASAMSANQSSMLILQETCTDASGSIVVYAPVDIPAMQLVMNGGDSTYVALLPSGFAILPDGPSIGSEHKTGGSLLTVAFQILVNSQPTAKLTVESVETVNNLISCTIKKIKTALQCATPEC
;
A
#
# COMPACT_ATOMS: atom_id res chain seq x y z
N MET A 1 28.80 23.03 14.59
CA MET A 1 27.89 24.11 14.15
C MET A 1 26.71 23.45 13.46
N ALA A 2 25.49 23.63 13.96
CA ALA A 2 24.29 23.20 13.24
C ALA A 2 23.91 24.31 12.25
N THR A 3 24.01 24.05 10.95
CA THR A 3 23.49 24.95 9.92
C THR A 3 21.98 24.79 9.86
N ALA A 4 21.25 25.87 10.18
CA ALA A 4 19.81 25.91 9.96
C ALA A 4 19.54 26.21 8.49
N SER A 5 18.84 25.30 7.80
CA SER A 5 18.38 25.48 6.43
C SER A 5 16.86 25.68 6.42
N THR A 6 16.38 26.75 5.81
CA THR A 6 14.95 27.01 5.62
C THR A 6 14.57 26.67 4.18
N TRP A 7 13.64 25.71 4.01
CA TRP A 7 13.05 25.38 2.71
C TRP A 7 11.67 26.03 2.61
N VAL A 8 11.42 26.79 1.54
CA VAL A 8 10.09 27.32 1.19
C VAL A 8 9.68 26.71 -0.13
N GLU A 9 8.47 26.14 -0.18
CA GLU A 9 7.91 25.54 -1.38
C GLU A 9 6.59 26.21 -1.75
N HIS A 10 6.40 26.45 -3.04
CA HIS A 10 5.16 26.97 -3.60
C HIS A 10 4.60 25.92 -4.54
N THR A 11 3.41 25.40 -4.22
CA THR A 11 2.73 24.39 -5.03
C THR A 11 1.37 24.93 -5.44
N GLU A 12 1.13 24.95 -6.75
CA GLU A 12 -0.17 25.30 -7.32
C GLU A 12 -0.91 24.02 -7.71
N TYR A 13 -2.21 23.96 -7.45
CA TYR A 13 -3.08 22.88 -7.89
C TYR A 13 -4.46 23.42 -8.25
N ASP A 14 -5.12 22.76 -9.20
CA ASP A 14 -6.52 23.06 -9.52
C ASP A 14 -7.45 22.38 -8.51
N GLU A 15 -8.00 23.16 -7.58
CA GLU A 15 -8.89 22.66 -6.55
C GLU A 15 -10.21 22.06 -7.09
N ALA A 16 -10.66 22.49 -8.26
CA ALA A 16 -11.87 21.94 -8.88
C ALA A 16 -11.69 20.47 -9.26
N SER A 17 -10.46 20.07 -9.60
CA SER A 17 -10.10 18.68 -9.94
C SER A 17 -9.92 17.78 -8.71
N VAL A 18 -9.90 18.35 -7.50
CA VAL A 18 -9.63 17.63 -6.24
C VAL A 18 -10.93 17.25 -5.55
N HIS A 19 -11.02 15.96 -5.16
CA HIS A 19 -12.14 15.46 -4.38
C HIS A 19 -12.25 16.16 -3.02
N GLN A 20 -13.49 16.45 -2.59
CA GLN A 20 -13.78 17.26 -1.40
C GLN A 20 -13.05 16.81 -0.12
N PHE A 21 -12.85 15.50 0.05
CA PHE A 21 -12.15 14.94 1.20
C PHE A 21 -10.70 15.41 1.34
N TYR A 22 -10.01 15.67 0.23
CA TYR A 22 -8.60 16.08 0.25
C TYR A 22 -8.41 17.59 0.36
N ARG A 23 -9.44 18.40 0.06
CA ARG A 23 -9.32 19.87 0.02
C ARG A 23 -8.82 20.47 1.35
N PRO A 24 -9.30 20.06 2.54
CA PRO A 24 -8.78 20.59 3.80
C PRO A 24 -7.28 20.32 3.98
N LEU A 25 -6.84 19.10 3.67
CA LEU A 25 -5.43 18.72 3.73
C LEU A 25 -4.58 19.53 2.74
N LEU A 26 -5.04 19.71 1.50
CA LEU A 26 -4.32 20.49 0.50
C LEU A 26 -4.23 21.98 0.88
N ARG A 27 -5.35 22.59 1.29
CA ARG A 27 -5.41 24.00 1.72
C ARG A 27 -4.52 24.28 2.93
N SER A 28 -4.31 23.29 3.80
CA SER A 28 -3.40 23.43 4.94
C SER A 28 -1.91 23.42 4.57
N GLY A 29 -1.57 23.06 3.34
CA GLY A 29 -0.18 22.90 2.88
C GLY A 29 0.49 21.60 3.35
N LEU A 30 -0.16 20.78 4.19
CA LEU A 30 0.43 19.53 4.71
C LEU A 30 0.66 18.47 3.62
N ALA A 31 -0.16 18.45 2.56
CA ALA A 31 -0.05 17.47 1.48
C ALA A 31 1.12 17.73 0.50
N PHE A 32 1.56 18.98 0.35
CA PHE A 32 2.62 19.38 -0.57
C PHE A 32 3.75 20.17 0.12
N GLY A 33 3.82 20.12 1.45
CA GLY A 33 4.76 20.93 2.20
C GLY A 33 6.17 20.36 2.26
N ALA A 34 7.14 21.23 2.53
CA ALA A 34 8.55 20.86 2.70
C ALA A 34 8.79 19.74 3.71
N SER A 35 7.97 19.64 4.77
CA SER A 35 8.03 18.56 5.76
C SER A 35 7.85 17.18 5.14
N ARG A 36 6.93 17.04 4.18
CA ARG A 36 6.65 15.79 3.47
C ARG A 36 7.80 15.40 2.53
N TRP A 37 8.40 16.38 1.85
CA TRP A 37 9.58 16.15 1.03
C TRP A 37 10.79 15.73 1.87
N LEU A 38 11.04 16.41 2.99
CA LEU A 38 12.10 16.05 3.92
C LEU A 38 11.91 14.64 4.48
N ALA A 39 10.68 14.28 4.90
CA ALA A 39 10.37 12.92 5.36
C ALA A 39 10.62 11.87 4.27
N THR A 40 10.24 12.18 3.02
CA THR A 40 10.48 11.29 1.87
C THR A 40 11.98 11.13 1.57
N LEU A 41 12.74 12.22 1.59
CA LEU A 41 14.19 12.20 1.40
C LEU A 41 14.90 11.42 2.51
N GLN A 42 14.53 11.67 3.77
CA GLN A 42 15.07 10.94 4.91
C GLN A 42 14.82 9.44 4.76
N ARG A 43 13.59 9.03 4.43
CA ARG A 43 13.24 7.61 4.20
C ARG A 43 14.08 7.00 3.07
N GLN A 44 14.34 7.77 2.01
CA GLN A 44 15.17 7.29 0.91
C GLN A 44 16.64 7.13 1.33
N CYS A 45 17.17 8.06 2.12
CA CYS A 45 18.51 7.95 2.70
C CYS A 45 18.64 6.74 3.63
N GLU A 46 17.64 6.48 4.49
CA GLU A 46 17.60 5.31 5.36
C GLU A 46 17.56 4.00 4.56
N CYS A 47 16.74 3.94 3.51
CA CYS A 47 16.67 2.79 2.61
C CYS A 47 18.02 2.53 1.92
N LEU A 48 18.64 3.58 1.38
CA LEU A 48 19.97 3.49 0.75
C LEU A 48 21.04 3.06 1.76
N ALA A 49 21.01 3.58 2.98
CA ALA A 49 21.95 3.18 4.03
C ALA A 49 21.86 1.68 4.33
N ILE A 50 20.65 1.10 4.40
CA ILE A 50 20.46 -0.35 4.59
C ILE A 50 20.99 -1.14 3.39
N LEU A 51 20.71 -0.69 2.17
CA LEU A 51 21.20 -1.36 0.95
C LEU A 51 22.73 -1.30 0.82
N MET A 52 23.35 -0.19 1.24
CA MET A 52 24.79 0.05 1.17
C MET A 52 25.56 -0.46 2.38
N SER A 53 24.89 -0.84 3.47
CA SER A 53 25.53 -1.36 4.68
C SER A 53 26.31 -2.63 4.36
N SER A 54 27.60 -2.63 4.70
CA SER A 54 28.45 -3.81 4.58
C SER A 54 28.17 -4.78 5.74
N ALA A 55 28.35 -6.07 5.48
CA ALA A 55 27.95 -7.14 6.39
C ALA A 55 28.65 -7.04 7.76
N THR A 56 27.92 -6.61 8.78
CA THR A 56 28.25 -6.96 10.16
C THR A 56 27.25 -8.02 10.58
N VAL A 57 27.68 -9.28 10.50
CA VAL A 57 26.94 -10.39 11.06
C VAL A 57 26.97 -10.21 12.57
N SER A 58 25.84 -9.85 13.17
CA SER A 58 25.62 -10.12 14.59
C SER A 58 25.77 -11.63 14.79
N PRO A 59 26.74 -12.13 15.57
CA PRO A 59 26.99 -13.57 15.69
C PRO A 59 25.85 -14.36 16.34
N ASN A 60 24.82 -13.68 16.85
CA ASN A 60 23.83 -14.26 17.75
C ASN A 60 22.37 -14.17 17.26
N GLU A 61 22.09 -13.69 16.05
CA GLU A 61 20.73 -13.77 15.49
C GLU A 61 20.64 -14.90 14.46
N PRO A 62 19.88 -15.97 14.73
CA PRO A 62 19.49 -16.93 13.70
C PRO A 62 18.47 -16.24 12.77
N THR A 63 18.92 -15.31 11.92
CA THR A 63 18.03 -14.73 10.92
C THR A 63 17.88 -15.73 9.77
N ALA A 64 16.64 -16.12 9.47
CA ALA A 64 16.32 -17.02 8.37
C ALA A 64 16.69 -16.47 6.96
N ILE A 65 17.26 -15.27 6.86
CA ILE A 65 17.56 -14.56 5.61
C ILE A 65 19.02 -14.09 5.61
N SER A 66 19.75 -14.40 4.53
CA SER A 66 21.12 -13.90 4.32
C SER A 66 21.14 -12.38 4.12
N GLN A 67 22.32 -11.75 4.23
CA GLN A 67 22.43 -10.30 3.98
C GLN A 67 22.16 -9.95 2.51
N GLU A 68 22.63 -10.76 1.54
CA GLU A 68 22.21 -10.60 0.14
C GLU A 68 20.68 -10.78 0.00
N GLY A 69 20.10 -11.73 0.74
CA GLY A 69 18.67 -11.96 0.79
C GLY A 69 17.88 -10.77 1.28
N LYS A 70 18.36 -10.11 2.35
CA LYS A 70 17.76 -8.87 2.85
C LYS A 70 17.78 -7.78 1.78
N ARG A 71 18.90 -7.60 1.08
CA ARG A 71 19.00 -6.61 -0.02
C ARG A 71 18.06 -6.93 -1.18
N SER A 72 17.97 -8.20 -1.59
CA SER A 72 17.07 -8.61 -2.67
C SER A 72 15.60 -8.42 -2.28
N MET A 73 15.23 -8.79 -1.04
CA MET A 73 13.87 -8.59 -0.54
C MET A 73 13.50 -7.10 -0.43
N LEU A 74 14.44 -6.24 -0.02
CA LEU A 74 14.23 -4.78 -0.01
C LEU A 74 14.07 -4.20 -1.42
N LYS A 75 14.84 -4.69 -2.41
CA LYS A 75 14.66 -4.29 -3.83
C LYS A 75 13.30 -4.71 -4.35
N LEU A 76 12.85 -5.92 -4.02
CA LEU A 76 11.53 -6.43 -4.39
C LEU A 76 10.40 -5.58 -3.79
N ALA A 77 10.47 -5.31 -2.48
CA ALA A 77 9.49 -4.48 -1.78
C ALA A 77 9.44 -3.06 -2.37
N ARG A 78 10.60 -2.44 -2.57
CA ARG A 78 10.67 -1.11 -3.20
C ARG A 78 9.98 -1.09 -4.57
N ARG A 79 10.23 -2.08 -5.43
CA ARG A 79 9.55 -2.21 -6.74
C ARG A 79 8.04 -2.39 -6.58
N MET A 80 7.61 -3.17 -5.59
CA MET A 80 6.19 -3.36 -5.27
C MET A 80 5.51 -2.02 -4.88
N THR A 81 6.13 -1.24 -4.01
CA THR A 81 5.62 0.08 -3.59
C THR A 81 5.66 1.10 -4.72
N GLU A 82 6.72 1.14 -5.52
CA GLU A 82 6.79 1.99 -6.72
C GLU A 82 5.67 1.66 -7.71
N ASN A 83 5.42 0.37 -7.95
CA ASN A 83 4.33 -0.11 -8.82
C ASN A 83 2.94 0.25 -8.25
N PHE A 84 2.75 0.16 -6.93
CA PHE A 84 1.53 0.59 -6.26
C PHE A 84 1.30 2.08 -6.48
N CYS A 85 2.27 2.92 -6.14
CA CYS A 85 2.17 4.37 -6.32
C CYS A 85 1.91 4.75 -7.77
N ALA A 86 2.59 4.11 -8.73
CA ALA A 86 2.37 4.34 -10.16
C ALA A 86 1.00 3.85 -10.64
N GLY A 87 0.40 2.88 -9.96
CA GLY A 87 -0.94 2.36 -10.27
C GLY A 87 -2.07 3.07 -9.53
N VAL A 88 -1.78 3.95 -8.57
CA VAL A 88 -2.76 4.80 -7.86
C VAL A 88 -2.66 6.26 -8.33
N SER A 89 -1.49 6.70 -8.80
CA SER A 89 -1.29 8.05 -9.30
C SER A 89 -1.87 8.23 -10.70
N ALA A 90 -2.58 9.34 -10.92
CA ALA A 90 -2.94 9.78 -12.27
C ALA A 90 -1.71 10.45 -12.91
N SER A 91 -0.97 9.68 -13.71
CA SER A 91 0.09 10.21 -14.57
C SER A 91 -0.44 10.33 -15.99
N SER A 92 0.07 11.29 -16.78
CA SER A 92 -0.22 11.38 -18.21
C SER A 92 0.13 10.10 -18.98
N ALA A 93 1.03 9.27 -18.44
CA ALA A 93 1.38 7.96 -19.01
C ALA A 93 0.32 6.86 -18.74
N ARG A 94 -0.62 7.08 -17.82
CA ARG A 94 -1.57 6.08 -17.32
C ARG A 94 -2.93 6.76 -17.05
N GLU A 95 -3.72 6.88 -18.12
CA GLU A 95 -5.03 7.55 -18.07
C GLU A 95 -6.07 6.69 -17.34
N TRP A 96 -6.75 7.29 -16.37
CA TRP A 96 -7.82 6.64 -15.59
C TRP A 96 -9.16 6.90 -16.25
N SER A 97 -10.01 5.87 -16.37
CA SER A 97 -11.42 6.04 -16.72
C SER A 97 -12.28 5.97 -15.46
N LYS A 98 -13.22 6.92 -15.34
CA LYS A 98 -14.27 6.82 -14.33
C LYS A 98 -15.35 5.87 -14.85
N LEU A 99 -15.79 4.92 -14.04
CA LEU A 99 -16.94 4.09 -14.38
C LEU A 99 -18.19 4.71 -13.77
N ASP A 100 -18.93 5.48 -14.56
CA ASP A 100 -20.22 6.01 -14.15
C ASP A 100 -21.28 4.90 -14.24
N GLY A 101 -22.00 4.62 -13.14
CA GLY A 101 -23.23 3.80 -13.17
C GLY A 101 -23.22 2.41 -12.51
N ALA A 102 -22.14 1.97 -11.85
CA ALA A 102 -22.08 0.68 -11.15
C ALA A 102 -22.21 0.78 -9.60
N THR A 103 -22.48 1.97 -9.06
CA THR A 103 -22.39 2.26 -7.61
C THR A 103 -23.76 2.45 -6.99
N GLY A 104 -24.46 1.35 -6.70
CA GLY A 104 -25.76 1.35 -6.02
C GLY A 104 -25.71 1.39 -4.49
N SER A 105 -24.53 1.42 -3.84
CA SER A 105 -24.45 1.33 -2.38
C SER A 105 -23.27 2.08 -1.72
N ILE A 106 -22.33 2.61 -2.50
CA ILE A 106 -21.22 3.41 -1.97
C ILE A 106 -21.21 4.70 -2.77
N GLY A 107 -21.47 5.82 -2.11
CA GLY A 107 -21.41 7.16 -2.70
C GLY A 107 -19.97 7.64 -2.96
N GLU A 108 -19.09 6.79 -3.48
CA GLU A 108 -17.66 7.08 -3.65
C GLU A 108 -17.19 6.69 -5.05
N ASP A 109 -16.58 7.66 -5.74
CA ASP A 109 -16.04 7.56 -7.10
C ASP A 109 -14.89 6.55 -7.18
N VAL A 110 -15.21 5.26 -7.37
CA VAL A 110 -14.18 4.27 -7.70
C VAL A 110 -13.62 4.60 -9.08
N ARG A 111 -12.30 4.80 -9.16
CA ARG A 111 -11.58 5.01 -10.42
C ARG A 111 -10.96 3.70 -10.85
N VAL A 112 -11.02 3.41 -12.15
CA VAL A 112 -10.50 2.18 -12.72
C VAL A 112 -9.60 2.50 -13.91
N MET A 113 -8.53 1.73 -14.05
CA MET A 113 -7.64 1.76 -15.19
C MET A 113 -7.33 0.34 -15.61
N ALA A 114 -7.33 0.08 -16.91
CA ALA A 114 -6.85 -1.18 -17.46
C ALA A 114 -5.58 -0.94 -18.26
N ARG A 115 -4.54 -1.76 -18.01
CA ARG A 115 -3.29 -1.74 -18.75
C ARG A 115 -2.94 -3.14 -19.25
N LYS A 116 -2.30 -3.20 -20.41
CA LYS A 116 -1.80 -4.45 -21.00
C LYS A 116 -0.33 -4.60 -20.64
N SER A 117 0.02 -5.73 -20.03
CA SER A 117 1.40 -6.13 -19.76
C SER A 117 1.77 -7.28 -20.70
N VAL A 118 2.82 -7.11 -21.50
CA VAL A 118 3.28 -8.12 -22.46
C VAL A 118 4.72 -8.56 -22.16
N SER A 119 5.57 -7.62 -21.76
CA SER A 119 7.00 -7.86 -21.58
C SER A 119 7.59 -7.02 -20.43
N GLU A 120 6.77 -6.61 -19.47
CA GLU A 120 7.22 -5.82 -18.33
C GLU A 120 7.89 -6.74 -17.28
N PRO A 121 9.19 -6.54 -16.96
CA PRO A 121 9.87 -7.38 -15.99
C PRO A 121 9.19 -7.39 -14.63
N GLY A 122 8.82 -8.59 -14.18
CA GLY A 122 8.23 -8.83 -12.88
C GLY A 122 6.81 -8.27 -12.71
N GLU A 123 6.09 -8.05 -13.81
CA GLU A 123 4.63 -8.05 -13.84
C GLU A 123 4.15 -9.32 -14.57
N PRO A 124 3.02 -9.91 -14.16
CA PRO A 124 2.45 -11.03 -14.91
C PRO A 124 1.97 -10.57 -16.30
N PRO A 125 2.19 -11.37 -17.36
CA PRO A 125 1.67 -11.05 -18.68
C PRO A 125 0.15 -11.13 -18.71
N GLY A 126 -0.49 -10.17 -19.37
CA GLY A 126 -1.94 -10.12 -19.52
C GLY A 126 -2.55 -8.72 -19.42
N VAL A 127 -3.82 -8.67 -19.07
CA VAL A 127 -4.57 -7.44 -18.79
C VAL A 127 -4.62 -7.26 -17.27
N VAL A 128 -4.04 -6.16 -16.79
CA VAL A 128 -4.02 -5.77 -15.39
C VAL A 128 -5.00 -4.62 -15.18
N LEU A 129 -5.91 -4.79 -14.23
CA LEU A 129 -6.84 -3.75 -13.79
C LEU A 129 -6.33 -3.13 -12.49
N SER A 130 -6.16 -1.82 -12.48
CA SER A 130 -5.87 -1.02 -11.29
C SER A 130 -7.14 -0.29 -10.89
N ALA A 131 -7.61 -0.48 -9.67
CA ALA A 131 -8.78 0.22 -9.15
C ALA A 131 -8.42 0.88 -7.82
N ALA A 132 -8.90 2.09 -7.61
CA ALA A 132 -8.65 2.86 -6.42
C ALA A 132 -9.87 3.69 -6.02
N THR A 133 -10.06 3.86 -4.72
CA THR A 133 -11.04 4.81 -4.17
C THR A 133 -10.51 5.39 -2.87
N SER A 134 -11.06 6.53 -2.46
CA SER A 134 -10.70 7.20 -1.21
C SER A 134 -11.93 7.47 -0.37
N VAL A 135 -11.82 7.18 0.93
CA VAL A 135 -12.89 7.29 1.90
C VAL A 135 -12.39 8.05 3.13
N TRP A 136 -13.27 8.79 3.80
CA TRP A 136 -12.96 9.31 5.13
C TRP A 136 -13.40 8.29 6.20
N VAL A 137 -12.57 8.11 7.23
CA VAL A 137 -12.89 7.28 8.40
C VAL A 137 -12.64 8.05 9.70
N PRO A 138 -13.51 7.94 10.72
CA PRO A 138 -13.38 8.63 12.00
C PRO A 138 -12.36 7.95 12.94
N ILE A 139 -11.20 7.59 12.40
CA ILE A 139 -10.14 6.85 13.11
C ILE A 139 -8.84 7.61 12.90
N ALA A 140 -8.04 7.76 13.97
CA ALA A 140 -6.74 8.41 13.89
C ALA A 140 -5.78 7.64 12.94
N PRO A 141 -4.94 8.33 12.15
CA PRO A 141 -4.06 7.71 11.17
C PRO A 141 -3.18 6.59 11.73
N GLU A 142 -2.63 6.79 12.93
CA GLU A 142 -1.76 5.81 13.61
C GLU A 142 -2.53 4.52 13.96
N LYS A 143 -3.73 4.65 14.53
CA LYS A 143 -4.56 3.50 14.88
C LYS A 143 -4.98 2.71 13.64
N LEU A 144 -5.31 3.40 12.55
CA LEU A 144 -5.64 2.76 11.29
C LEU A 144 -4.43 2.07 10.66
N PHE A 145 -3.26 2.69 10.71
CA PHE A 145 -2.01 2.10 10.24
C PHE A 145 -1.64 0.84 11.02
N ASP A 146 -1.72 0.89 12.35
CA ASP A 146 -1.48 -0.25 13.22
C ASP A 146 -2.43 -1.40 12.92
N PHE A 147 -3.72 -1.12 12.74
CA PHE A 147 -4.72 -2.13 12.38
C PHE A 147 -4.42 -2.80 11.03
N LEU A 148 -4.06 -2.03 10.00
CA LEU A 148 -3.86 -2.56 8.64
C LEU A 148 -2.54 -3.31 8.46
N ARG A 149 -1.52 -3.03 9.29
CA ARG A 149 -0.23 -3.74 9.22
C ARG A 149 -0.18 -5.02 10.04
N ASP A 150 -1.06 -5.16 11.04
CA ASP A 150 -1.08 -6.25 12.01
C ASP A 150 -1.47 -7.58 11.33
N GLU A 151 -0.57 -8.55 11.40
CA GLU A 151 -0.73 -9.86 10.78
C GLU A 151 -1.84 -10.73 11.43
N GLN A 152 -2.16 -10.48 12.72
CA GLN A 152 -3.21 -11.19 13.44
C GLN A 152 -4.60 -10.63 13.10
N LEU A 153 -4.70 -9.33 12.85
CA LEU A 153 -5.95 -8.65 12.51
C LEU A 153 -6.25 -8.64 11.01
N ARG A 154 -5.32 -9.12 10.17
CA ARG A 154 -5.46 -9.16 8.71
C ARG A 154 -6.73 -9.86 8.24
N ALA A 155 -7.16 -10.91 8.95
CA ALA A 155 -8.35 -11.69 8.63
C ALA A 155 -9.65 -10.87 8.63
N GLU A 156 -9.68 -9.78 9.39
CA GLU A 156 -10.84 -8.90 9.50
C GLU A 156 -11.14 -8.16 8.20
N TRP A 157 -10.12 -7.91 7.35
CA TRP A 157 -10.27 -7.08 6.16
C TRP A 157 -9.79 -7.74 4.86
N ASP A 158 -8.75 -8.58 4.88
CA ASP A 158 -8.16 -9.16 3.67
C ASP A 158 -8.87 -10.45 3.26
N ILE A 159 -9.45 -10.48 2.06
CA ILE A 159 -10.03 -11.72 1.52
C ILE A 159 -8.98 -12.78 1.22
N LEU A 160 -7.73 -12.38 0.96
CA LEU A 160 -6.62 -13.31 0.71
C LEU A 160 -6.21 -14.10 1.97
N SER A 161 -6.69 -13.70 3.14
CA SER A 161 -6.38 -14.37 4.40
C SER A 161 -7.13 -15.69 4.63
N ASN A 162 -8.12 -16.00 3.81
CA ASN A 162 -9.04 -17.12 4.00
C ASN A 162 -9.70 -17.15 5.41
N GLY A 163 -9.78 -16.01 6.10
CA GLY A 163 -10.38 -15.89 7.43
C GLY A 163 -9.50 -16.37 8.60
N GLY A 164 -8.23 -16.69 8.36
CA GLY A 164 -7.28 -17.10 9.40
C GLY A 164 -6.19 -16.05 9.67
N PRO A 165 -5.58 -16.05 10.87
CA PRO A 165 -4.45 -15.18 11.16
C PRO A 165 -3.24 -15.55 10.27
N MET A 166 -2.41 -14.55 10.02
CA MET A 166 -1.14 -14.74 9.31
C MET A 166 0.00 -14.98 10.30
N GLN A 167 0.98 -15.78 9.87
CA GLN A 167 2.25 -15.92 10.56
C GLN A 167 3.31 -15.06 9.86
N GLU A 168 4.00 -14.21 10.62
CA GLU A 168 5.20 -13.55 10.13
C GLU A 168 6.37 -14.54 10.08
N MET A 169 6.91 -14.77 8.88
CA MET A 169 8.06 -15.64 8.66
C MET A 169 9.39 -14.89 8.77
N ALA A 170 9.38 -13.62 8.37
CA ALA A 170 10.55 -12.76 8.40
C ALA A 170 10.14 -11.30 8.42
N ARG A 171 11.00 -10.47 9.03
CA ARG A 171 10.86 -9.02 9.09
C ARG A 171 12.22 -8.35 8.87
N ILE A 172 12.23 -7.30 8.06
CA ILE A 172 13.35 -6.38 7.92
C ILE A 172 12.86 -5.00 8.33
N ALA A 173 13.38 -4.46 9.43
CA ALA A 173 13.11 -3.08 9.83
C ALA A 173 13.78 -2.09 8.86
N LYS A 174 13.08 -1.00 8.53
CA LYS A 174 13.55 0.09 7.68
C LYS A 174 13.70 1.36 8.52
N GLY A 175 14.91 1.60 9.02
CA GLY A 175 15.23 2.80 9.79
C GLY A 175 14.87 2.67 11.28
N HIS A 176 14.86 3.81 11.97
CA HIS A 176 14.64 3.89 13.42
C HIS A 176 13.16 3.97 13.83
N GLN A 177 12.27 4.32 12.89
CA GLN A 177 10.85 4.52 13.19
C GLN A 177 10.14 3.18 13.39
N ASN A 178 9.40 3.07 14.50
CA ASN A 178 8.64 1.88 14.81
C ASN A 178 7.49 1.73 13.79
N GLY A 179 7.59 0.73 12.91
CA GLY A 179 6.55 0.43 11.94
C GLY A 179 6.95 0.40 10.47
N ASN A 180 8.12 0.92 10.14
CA ASN A 180 8.65 0.82 8.78
C ASN A 180 9.34 -0.53 8.64
N SER A 181 8.75 -1.44 7.86
CA SER A 181 9.32 -2.76 7.67
C SER A 181 8.94 -3.40 6.34
N VAL A 182 9.71 -4.42 5.98
CA VAL A 182 9.32 -5.41 4.97
C VAL A 182 9.13 -6.74 5.69
N SER A 183 7.92 -7.29 5.61
CA SER A 183 7.55 -8.54 6.25
C SER A 183 7.12 -9.56 5.20
N LEU A 184 7.48 -10.82 5.43
CA LEU A 184 6.98 -11.95 4.67
C LEU A 184 5.97 -12.71 5.54
N LEU A 185 4.71 -12.72 5.12
CA LEU A 185 3.61 -13.33 5.84
C LEU A 185 3.21 -14.63 5.16
N ARG A 186 2.78 -15.61 5.95
CA ARG A 186 2.24 -16.89 5.49
C ARG A 186 0.85 -17.12 6.09
N ALA A 187 -0.08 -17.55 5.25
CA ALA A 187 -1.38 -18.00 5.73
C ALA A 187 -1.22 -19.22 6.65
N SER A 188 -1.78 -19.14 7.86
CA SER A 188 -1.82 -20.30 8.76
C SER A 188 -2.73 -21.37 8.14
N ALA A 189 -2.17 -22.52 7.78
CA ALA A 189 -2.92 -23.57 7.12
C ALA A 189 -3.98 -24.14 8.08
N MET A 190 -5.26 -23.93 7.79
CA MET A 190 -6.36 -24.60 8.50
C MET A 190 -6.55 -26.05 8.06
N SER A 191 -5.92 -26.49 6.96
CA SER A 191 -5.92 -27.88 6.48
C SER A 191 -4.70 -28.19 5.60
N ALA A 192 -4.28 -29.47 5.57
CA ALA A 192 -3.04 -29.94 4.93
C ALA A 192 -2.97 -29.83 3.39
N ASN A 193 -4.07 -29.43 2.73
CA ASN A 193 -4.18 -29.40 1.26
C ASN A 193 -4.32 -27.98 0.67
N GLN A 194 -4.20 -26.92 1.47
CA GLN A 194 -4.27 -25.55 0.96
C GLN A 194 -2.86 -25.06 0.59
N SER A 195 -2.72 -24.54 -0.63
CA SER A 195 -1.51 -23.86 -1.10
C SER A 195 -1.11 -22.79 -0.07
N SER A 196 0.09 -22.91 0.51
CA SER A 196 0.57 -21.94 1.50
C SER A 196 0.92 -20.64 0.80
N MET A 197 -0.06 -19.76 0.63
CA MET A 197 0.14 -18.43 0.05
C MET A 197 1.12 -17.62 0.91
N LEU A 198 2.11 -17.02 0.25
CA LEU A 198 2.98 -16.02 0.86
C LEU A 198 2.55 -14.62 0.43
N ILE A 199 2.61 -13.68 1.35
CA ILE A 199 2.33 -12.27 1.13
C ILE A 199 3.59 -11.49 1.50
N LEU A 200 4.16 -10.78 0.53
CA LEU A 200 5.15 -9.75 0.82
C LEU A 200 4.41 -8.48 1.22
N GLN A 201 4.76 -7.90 2.37
CA GLN A 201 4.18 -6.66 2.87
C GLN A 201 5.28 -5.64 3.12
N GLU A 202 5.09 -4.43 2.62
CA GLU A 202 5.89 -3.27 2.94
C GLU A 202 5.03 -2.23 3.66
N THR A 203 5.54 -1.72 4.76
CA THR A 203 4.93 -0.63 5.53
C THR A 203 5.88 0.56 5.57
N CYS A 204 5.32 1.76 5.43
CA CYS A 204 6.00 3.02 5.67
C CYS A 204 5.06 3.97 6.41
N THR A 205 5.57 4.68 7.39
CA THR A 205 4.90 5.76 8.11
C THR A 205 5.91 6.87 8.40
N ASP A 206 5.45 8.10 8.27
CA ASP A 206 6.16 9.32 8.61
C ASP A 206 5.15 10.43 8.93
N ALA A 207 5.65 11.63 9.24
CA ALA A 207 4.81 12.77 9.61
C ALA A 207 3.79 13.20 8.52
N SER A 208 3.98 12.78 7.26
CA SER A 208 3.08 13.12 6.15
C SER A 208 1.97 12.11 5.93
N GLY A 209 2.10 10.90 6.46
CA GLY A 209 1.14 9.82 6.27
C GLY A 209 1.78 8.45 6.30
N SER A 210 0.96 7.44 6.02
CA SER A 210 1.37 6.03 6.06
C SER A 210 0.90 5.27 4.82
N ILE A 211 1.65 4.24 4.44
CA ILE A 211 1.29 3.29 3.40
C ILE A 211 1.50 1.86 3.90
N VAL A 212 0.58 0.97 3.50
CA VAL A 212 0.69 -0.47 3.71
C VAL A 212 0.45 -1.11 2.34
N VAL A 213 1.51 -1.63 1.72
CA VAL A 213 1.47 -2.21 0.38
C VAL A 213 1.81 -3.69 0.50
N TYR A 214 1.08 -4.54 -0.20
CA TYR A 214 1.32 -5.97 -0.17
C TYR A 214 1.02 -6.64 -1.51
N ALA A 215 1.60 -7.81 -1.73
CA ALA A 215 1.30 -8.63 -2.89
C ALA A 215 1.43 -10.13 -2.57
N PRO A 216 0.59 -11.00 -3.18
CA PRO A 216 0.89 -12.43 -3.26
C PRO A 216 2.24 -12.64 -3.95
N VAL A 217 3.04 -13.56 -3.41
CA VAL A 217 4.33 -13.95 -3.99
C VAL A 217 4.47 -15.47 -3.99
N ASP A 218 5.16 -15.97 -5.01
CA ASP A 218 5.42 -17.41 -5.16
C ASP A 218 6.53 -17.89 -4.19
N ILE A 219 6.38 -19.09 -3.64
CA ILE A 219 7.30 -19.65 -2.64
C ILE A 219 8.70 -19.87 -3.22
N PRO A 220 8.88 -20.60 -4.35
CA PRO A 220 10.16 -20.70 -5.05
C PRO A 220 10.82 -19.34 -5.32
N ALA A 221 10.05 -18.37 -5.82
CA ALA A 221 10.56 -17.04 -6.10
C ALA A 221 11.08 -16.35 -4.83
N MET A 222 10.33 -16.43 -3.72
CA MET A 222 10.76 -15.86 -2.45
C MET A 222 11.94 -16.59 -1.83
N GLN A 223 12.04 -17.91 -1.95
CA GLN A 223 13.22 -18.66 -1.51
C GLN A 223 14.47 -18.20 -2.26
N LEU A 224 14.37 -17.99 -3.58
CA LEU A 224 15.48 -17.45 -4.38
C LEU A 224 15.85 -16.03 -3.92
N VAL A 225 14.88 -15.15 -3.71
CA VAL A 225 15.08 -13.78 -3.22
C VAL A 225 15.72 -13.77 -1.84
N MET A 226 15.23 -14.57 -0.90
CA MET A 226 15.76 -14.66 0.48
C MET A 226 17.18 -15.24 0.55
N ASN A 227 17.62 -15.93 -0.50
CA ASN A 227 18.99 -16.42 -0.66
C ASN A 227 19.88 -15.45 -1.46
N GLY A 228 19.39 -14.26 -1.80
CA GLY A 228 20.15 -13.22 -2.51
C GLY A 228 20.06 -13.27 -4.03
N GLY A 229 19.16 -14.06 -4.60
CA GLY A 229 18.91 -14.08 -6.04
C GLY A 229 18.26 -12.80 -6.56
N ASP A 230 18.19 -12.63 -7.87
CA ASP A 230 17.65 -11.43 -8.50
C ASP A 230 16.12 -11.34 -8.36
N SER A 231 15.64 -10.20 -7.84
CA SER A 231 14.22 -9.91 -7.65
C SER A 231 13.54 -9.25 -8.84
N THR A 232 14.27 -8.92 -9.91
CA THR A 232 13.79 -8.13 -11.06
C THR A 232 12.60 -8.78 -11.77
N TYR A 233 12.62 -10.11 -11.91
CA TYR A 233 11.61 -10.88 -12.65
C TYR A 233 10.53 -11.53 -11.77
N VAL A 234 10.54 -11.29 -10.46
CA VAL A 234 9.51 -11.82 -9.57
C VAL A 234 8.17 -11.15 -9.91
N ALA A 235 7.24 -11.89 -10.47
CA ALA A 235 5.94 -11.35 -10.85
C ALA A 235 5.13 -11.00 -9.60
N LEU A 236 4.66 -9.74 -9.51
CA LEU A 236 3.75 -9.30 -8.46
C LEU A 236 2.77 -8.24 -8.96
N LEU A 237 1.62 -8.16 -8.29
CA LEU A 237 0.65 -7.10 -8.48
C LEU A 237 0.28 -6.53 -7.11
N PRO A 238 0.70 -5.29 -6.80
CA PRO A 238 0.51 -4.73 -5.48
C PRO A 238 -0.92 -4.30 -5.26
N SER A 239 -1.38 -4.52 -4.03
CA SER A 239 -2.59 -3.93 -3.45
C SER A 239 -2.21 -3.26 -2.14
N GLY A 240 -3.08 -2.39 -1.63
CA GLY A 240 -2.75 -1.73 -0.38
C GLY A 240 -3.52 -0.46 -0.10
N PHE A 241 -2.94 0.29 0.83
CA PHE A 241 -3.57 1.41 1.50
C PHE A 241 -2.62 2.59 1.55
N ALA A 242 -3.17 3.78 1.33
CA ALA A 242 -2.53 5.04 1.73
C ALA A 242 -3.42 5.75 2.75
N ILE A 243 -2.82 6.18 3.84
CA ILE A 243 -3.47 6.81 4.98
C ILE A 243 -2.89 8.21 5.13
N LEU A 244 -3.74 9.22 4.99
CA LEU A 244 -3.38 10.61 5.25
C LEU A 244 -4.24 11.15 6.41
N PRO A 245 -3.73 12.14 7.18
CA PRO A 245 -4.57 12.88 8.10
C PRO A 245 -5.67 13.63 7.35
N ASP A 246 -6.83 13.83 7.97
CA ASP A 246 -7.94 14.61 7.40
C ASP A 246 -7.71 16.13 7.41
N GLY A 247 -6.59 16.58 8.00
CA GLY A 247 -6.15 17.96 8.04
C GLY A 247 -6.51 18.68 9.35
N PRO A 248 -6.03 19.90 9.57
CA PRO A 248 -6.33 20.65 10.78
C PRO A 248 -7.83 20.96 10.86
N SER A 249 -8.47 20.50 11.94
CA SER A 249 -9.85 20.88 12.26
C SER A 249 -9.88 22.35 12.68
N ILE A 250 -10.40 23.23 11.82
CA ILE A 250 -10.64 24.63 12.18
C ILE A 250 -11.77 24.65 13.23
N GLY A 251 -11.42 24.77 14.52
CA GLY A 251 -12.35 25.17 15.57
C GLY A 251 -12.80 24.14 16.62
N SER A 252 -12.07 23.06 16.92
CA SER A 252 -12.34 22.30 18.15
C SER A 252 -11.09 21.67 18.76
N GLU A 253 -10.80 22.00 20.02
CA GLU A 253 -9.65 21.49 20.79
C GLU A 253 -9.75 19.99 21.18
N HIS A 254 -10.87 19.31 20.86
CA HIS A 254 -11.13 17.93 21.31
C HIS A 254 -11.88 17.04 20.31
N LYS A 255 -11.49 17.02 19.03
CA LYS A 255 -11.87 15.92 18.13
C LYS A 255 -10.62 15.12 17.78
N THR A 256 -10.62 13.85 18.15
CA THR A 256 -9.69 12.86 17.61
C THR A 256 -9.82 12.90 16.09
N GLY A 257 -8.82 13.44 15.39
CA GLY A 257 -8.86 13.62 13.93
C GLY A 257 -9.12 12.30 13.20
N GLY A 258 -9.77 12.39 12.04
CA GLY A 258 -10.03 11.25 11.17
C GLY A 258 -8.88 10.95 10.22
N SER A 259 -9.10 9.99 9.33
CA SER A 259 -8.15 9.61 8.29
C SER A 259 -8.81 9.62 6.91
N LEU A 260 -8.04 10.05 5.93
CA LEU A 260 -8.31 9.80 4.52
C LEU A 260 -7.63 8.48 4.14
N LEU A 261 -8.46 7.46 3.90
CA LEU A 261 -8.02 6.12 3.51
C LEU A 261 -8.21 5.95 2.00
N THR A 262 -7.12 5.81 1.27
CA THR A 262 -7.15 5.30 -0.11
C THR A 262 -6.95 3.81 -0.10
N VAL A 263 -7.85 3.08 -0.75
CA VAL A 263 -7.75 1.63 -0.96
C VAL A 263 -7.52 1.41 -2.45
N ALA A 264 -6.53 0.58 -2.80
CA ALA A 264 -6.28 0.25 -4.19
C ALA A 264 -5.82 -1.19 -4.40
N PHE A 265 -6.23 -1.76 -5.53
CA PHE A 265 -5.89 -3.11 -5.95
C PHE A 265 -5.37 -3.11 -7.38
N GLN A 266 -4.35 -3.94 -7.64
CA GLN A 266 -3.96 -4.33 -8.99
C GLN A 266 -4.23 -5.82 -9.18
N ILE A 267 -5.00 -6.17 -10.21
CA ILE A 267 -5.52 -7.53 -10.41
C ILE A 267 -5.30 -7.94 -11.86
N LEU A 268 -4.76 -9.14 -12.06
CA LEU A 268 -4.68 -9.77 -13.37
C LEU A 268 -6.07 -10.32 -13.73
N VAL A 269 -6.75 -9.70 -14.68
CA VAL A 269 -8.10 -10.12 -15.10
C VAL A 269 -8.07 -11.10 -16.26
N ASN A 270 -7.00 -11.11 -17.04
CA ASN A 270 -6.80 -12.09 -18.11
C ASN A 270 -5.30 -12.27 -18.38
N SER A 271 -4.82 -13.50 -18.54
CA SER A 271 -3.42 -13.79 -18.86
C SER A 271 -3.07 -13.56 -20.34
N GLN A 272 -4.06 -13.39 -21.22
CA GLN A 272 -3.87 -13.03 -22.62
C GLN A 272 -3.90 -11.51 -22.78
N PRO A 273 -2.80 -10.85 -23.21
CA PRO A 273 -2.76 -9.40 -23.34
C PRO A 273 -3.68 -8.82 -24.42
N THR A 274 -4.14 -9.67 -25.35
CA THR A 274 -5.08 -9.32 -26.42
C THR A 274 -6.55 -9.37 -25.97
N ALA A 275 -6.83 -9.93 -24.79
CA ALA A 275 -8.18 -10.03 -24.28
C ALA A 275 -8.82 -8.65 -24.09
N LYS A 276 -10.12 -8.57 -24.35
CA LYS A 276 -10.91 -7.37 -24.06
C LYS A 276 -11.34 -7.39 -22.60
N LEU A 277 -11.32 -6.22 -21.97
CA LEU A 277 -11.86 -6.04 -20.63
C LEU A 277 -13.39 -6.24 -20.66
N THR A 278 -13.92 -7.02 -19.72
CA THR A 278 -15.36 -7.22 -19.56
C THR A 278 -15.90 -6.35 -18.44
N VAL A 279 -17.18 -5.97 -18.54
CA VAL A 279 -17.88 -5.22 -17.47
C VAL A 279 -17.89 -6.02 -16.16
N GLU A 280 -18.06 -7.34 -16.25
CA GLU A 280 -18.02 -8.27 -15.10
C GLU A 280 -16.69 -8.23 -14.34
N SER A 281 -15.57 -8.10 -15.07
CA SER A 281 -14.24 -7.99 -14.45
C SER A 281 -14.15 -6.71 -13.62
N VAL A 282 -14.67 -5.60 -14.14
CA VAL A 282 -14.66 -4.31 -13.45
C VAL A 282 -15.59 -4.33 -12.23
N GLU A 283 -16.79 -4.90 -12.38
CA GLU A 283 -17.74 -5.07 -11.27
C GLU A 283 -17.16 -5.91 -10.14
N THR A 284 -16.43 -6.99 -10.46
CA THR A 284 -15.76 -7.83 -9.48
C THR A 284 -14.74 -7.04 -8.65
N VAL A 285 -13.93 -6.18 -9.30
CA VAL A 285 -12.95 -5.35 -8.58
C VAL A 285 -13.63 -4.27 -7.74
N ASN A 286 -14.70 -3.66 -8.26
CA ASN A 286 -15.49 -2.69 -7.50
C ASN A 286 -16.10 -3.31 -6.24
N ASN A 287 -16.65 -4.53 -6.36
CA ASN A 287 -17.18 -5.29 -5.24
C ASN A 287 -16.09 -5.66 -4.23
N LEU A 288 -14.89 -6.01 -4.70
CA LEU A 288 -13.74 -6.29 -3.83
C LEU A 288 -13.33 -5.06 -2.99
N ILE A 289 -13.20 -3.90 -3.62
CA ILE A 289 -12.89 -2.63 -2.95
C ILE A 289 -13.98 -2.30 -1.92
N SER A 290 -15.23 -2.35 -2.35
CA SER A 290 -16.41 -2.07 -1.53
C SER A 290 -16.47 -2.96 -0.29
N CYS A 291 -16.25 -4.27 -0.48
CA CYS A 291 -16.23 -5.26 0.59
C CYS A 291 -15.08 -4.99 1.57
N THR A 292 -13.88 -4.69 1.07
CA THR A 292 -12.70 -4.39 1.89
C THR A 292 -12.94 -3.15 2.77
N ILE A 293 -13.48 -2.07 2.21
CA ILE A 293 -13.80 -0.85 2.96
C ILE A 293 -14.84 -1.13 4.04
N LYS A 294 -15.91 -1.86 3.69
CA LYS A 294 -16.95 -2.23 4.64
C LYS A 294 -16.38 -3.05 5.80
N LYS A 295 -15.54 -4.03 5.51
CA LYS A 295 -14.85 -4.85 6.52
C LYS A 295 -13.97 -4.02 7.45
N ILE A 296 -13.15 -3.12 6.91
CA ILE A 296 -12.31 -2.20 7.70
C ILE A 296 -13.18 -1.33 8.63
N LYS A 297 -14.25 -0.72 8.08
CA LYS A 297 -15.16 0.13 8.86
C LYS A 297 -15.86 -0.67 9.98
N THR A 298 -16.30 -1.89 9.70
CA THR A 298 -16.93 -2.77 10.69
C THR A 298 -15.95 -3.15 11.80
N ALA A 299 -14.74 -3.61 11.45
CA ALA A 299 -13.74 -4.05 12.42
C ALA A 299 -13.30 -2.93 13.37
N LEU A 300 -13.22 -1.70 12.85
CA LEU A 300 -12.86 -0.51 13.63
C LEU A 300 -14.05 0.16 14.33
N GLN A 301 -15.25 -0.42 14.23
CA GLN A 301 -16.48 0.12 14.81
C GLN A 301 -16.75 1.57 14.36
N CYS A 302 -16.47 1.88 13.10
CA CYS A 302 -16.80 3.16 12.50
C CYS A 302 -18.33 3.26 12.36
N ALA A 303 -19.03 3.72 13.40
CA ALA A 303 -20.46 4.01 13.30
C ALA A 303 -20.67 5.03 12.17
N THR A 304 -21.57 4.73 11.23
CA THR A 304 -22.17 5.78 10.40
C THR A 304 -22.93 6.69 11.36
N PRO A 305 -22.63 7.98 11.47
CA PRO A 305 -23.58 8.89 12.09
C PRO A 305 -24.85 8.80 11.23
N GLU A 306 -25.92 8.28 11.83
CA GLU A 306 -27.26 8.37 11.26
C GLU A 306 -27.54 9.86 10.99
N CYS A 307 -27.84 10.19 9.73
CA CYS A 307 -28.44 11.48 9.37
C CYS A 307 -29.91 11.49 9.77
#